data_AF-A0A5C8MCD0-F1
#
_entry.id   AF-A0A5C8MCD0-F1
#
_cell.length_a   1.000
_cell.length_b   1.000
_cell.length_c   1.000
_cell.angle_alpha   90.00
_cell.angle_beta   90.00
_cell.angle_gamma   90.00
#
_symmetry.space_group_name_H-M   'P 1'
#
loop_
_entity.id
_entity.type
_entity.pdbx_description
1 polymer ?
#
loop_
_entity_poly.entity_id
_entity_poly.type
_entity_poly.pdbx_seq_one_letter_code
_entity_poly.pdbx_strand_id
1 'polypeptide(L)'
;VLDFDRKLPIEKAMTKHPITVKGKTSVASASHIMVWEGIELLPVVDEHNRLQGIISRQDVLKALQMIQRQPQVGETIDDIITSQFQEANSDGKEEMFRCTITPQMTNHLGTLSYGVFTTIVTEAATRALRAYKRGDLVIENITIYFIKPVQIESTIDVKAKLLEIGRKFGKVDVEVYNEGVVVGKALMMCQLIDR
;
A
#
# COMPACT_ATOMS: atom_id res chain seq x y z
N VAL A 1 12.43 28.36 25.09
CA VAL A 1 12.25 27.43 23.94
C VAL A 1 13.62 27.32 23.29
N LEU A 2 14.08 26.11 22.96
CA LEU A 2 15.37 25.94 22.26
C LEU A 2 15.33 26.84 21.00
N ASP A 3 16.42 27.54 20.73
CA ASP A 3 16.57 28.48 19.59
C ASP A 3 15.75 29.80 19.63
N PHE A 4 15.10 30.14 20.75
CA PHE A 4 14.43 31.45 20.91
C PHE A 4 15.01 32.27 22.07
N ASP A 5 15.05 33.60 21.88
CA ASP A 5 15.39 34.55 22.95
C ASP A 5 14.44 34.36 24.14
N ARG A 6 15.00 34.30 25.35
CA ARG A 6 14.25 34.18 26.61
C ARG A 6 13.31 35.35 26.87
N LYS A 7 13.54 36.51 26.24
CA LYS A 7 12.64 37.68 26.31
C LYS A 7 11.48 37.61 25.32
N LEU A 8 11.49 36.66 24.38
CA LEU A 8 10.43 36.52 23.40
C LEU A 8 9.13 36.06 24.10
N PRO A 9 8.00 36.75 23.88
CA PRO A 9 6.70 36.29 24.36
C PRO A 9 6.40 34.88 23.86
N ILE A 10 5.93 33.99 24.74
CA ILE A 10 5.66 32.57 24.40
C ILE A 10 4.69 32.42 23.23
N GLU A 11 3.73 33.34 23.11
CA GLU A 11 2.77 33.41 22.02
C GLU A 11 3.41 33.53 20.62
N LYS A 12 4.65 34.02 20.55
CA LYS A 12 5.43 34.14 19.31
C LYS A 12 6.28 32.89 19.02
N ALA A 13 6.45 32.01 20.01
CA ALA A 13 7.20 30.76 19.87
C ALA A 13 6.29 29.53 19.75
N MET A 14 5.04 29.61 20.21
CA MET A 14 4.09 28.48 20.23
C MET A 14 3.25 28.37 18.95
N THR A 15 2.86 27.15 18.60
CA THR A 15 1.80 26.89 17.62
C THR A 15 0.44 27.13 18.27
N LYS A 16 -0.32 28.12 17.78
CA LYS A 16 -1.61 28.52 18.40
C LYS A 16 -2.69 27.44 18.36
N HIS A 17 -2.75 26.66 17.27
CA HIS A 17 -3.75 25.61 17.07
C HIS A 17 -3.05 24.32 16.65
N PRO A 18 -2.42 23.60 17.60
CA PRO A 18 -1.74 22.35 17.28
C PRO A 18 -2.75 21.30 16.82
N ILE A 19 -2.33 20.45 15.89
CA ILE A 19 -3.08 19.26 15.49
C ILE A 19 -3.11 18.31 16.69
N THR A 20 -4.29 17.81 17.04
CA THR A 20 -4.49 16.94 18.22
C THR A 20 -5.19 15.64 17.85
N VAL A 21 -5.02 14.63 18.69
CA VAL A 21 -5.69 13.33 18.56
C VAL A 21 -6.49 13.00 19.81
N LYS A 22 -7.43 12.06 19.73
CA LYS A 22 -8.19 11.58 20.88
C LYS A 22 -7.49 10.37 21.50
N GLY A 23 -7.76 10.09 22.77
CA GLY A 23 -7.19 8.91 23.45
C GLY A 23 -7.55 7.56 22.80
N LYS A 24 -8.59 7.54 21.96
CA LYS A 24 -9.01 6.35 21.18
C LYS A 24 -8.41 6.30 19.77
N THR A 25 -7.67 7.31 19.35
CA THR A 25 -7.01 7.33 18.03
C THR A 25 -5.95 6.22 17.99
N SER A 26 -5.99 5.39 16.94
CA SER A 26 -5.04 4.29 16.80
C SER A 26 -3.60 4.81 16.62
N VAL A 27 -2.62 4.01 17.05
CA VAL A 27 -1.19 4.32 16.84
C VAL A 27 -0.86 4.47 15.35
N ALA A 28 -1.47 3.65 14.49
CA ALA A 28 -1.29 3.74 13.03
C ALA A 28 -1.83 5.06 12.47
N SER A 29 -3.00 5.50 12.91
CA SER A 29 -3.59 6.79 12.49
C SER A 29 -2.74 7.97 12.99
N ALA A 30 -2.27 7.92 14.24
CA ALA A 30 -1.37 8.94 14.77
C ALA A 30 -0.04 9.01 14.00
N SER A 31 0.54 7.85 13.65
CA SER A 31 1.72 7.75 12.79
C SER A 31 1.50 8.41 11.43
N HIS A 32 0.35 8.12 10.81
CA HIS A 32 0.02 8.68 9.50
C HIS A 32 -0.10 10.21 9.55
N ILE A 33 -0.78 10.75 10.56
CA ILE A 33 -0.90 12.20 10.79
C ILE A 33 0.48 12.84 10.98
N MET A 34 1.34 12.24 11.81
CA MET A 34 2.71 12.74 12.06
C MET A 34 3.53 12.83 10.78
N VAL A 35 3.46 11.80 9.91
CA VAL A 35 4.18 11.78 8.63
C VAL A 35 3.61 12.80 7.66
N TRP A 36 2.28 12.81 7.50
CA TRP A 36 1.60 13.67 6.54
C TRP A 36 1.78 15.16 6.84
N GLU A 37 1.69 15.52 8.12
CA GLU A 37 1.83 16.90 8.59
C GLU A 37 3.27 17.30 8.89
N GLY A 38 4.22 16.35 8.81
CA GLY A 38 5.63 16.58 9.10
C GLY A 38 5.91 16.97 10.56
N ILE A 39 5.11 16.49 11.50
CA ILE A 39 5.19 16.81 12.93
C ILE A 39 5.70 15.63 13.77
N GLU A 40 6.46 15.92 14.81
CA GLU A 40 7.11 14.89 15.64
C GLU A 40 6.34 14.56 16.93
N LEU A 41 5.35 15.39 17.28
CA LEU A 41 4.62 15.30 18.53
C LEU A 41 3.15 15.64 18.31
N LEU A 42 2.27 14.82 18.89
CA LEU A 42 0.83 15.04 18.89
C LEU A 42 0.32 15.15 20.33
N PRO A 43 -0.37 16.25 20.69
CA PRO A 43 -1.15 16.32 21.91
C PRO A 43 -2.36 15.38 21.84
N VAL A 44 -2.58 14.63 22.91
CA VAL A 44 -3.75 13.77 23.10
C VAL A 44 -4.75 14.53 23.97
N VAL A 45 -5.98 14.70 23.48
CA VAL A 45 -7.04 15.44 24.16
C VAL A 45 -8.26 14.55 24.43
N ASP A 46 -9.06 14.92 25.43
CA ASP A 46 -10.36 14.30 25.69
C ASP A 46 -11.48 14.90 24.81
N GLU A 47 -12.73 14.46 25.03
CA GLU A 47 -13.90 14.95 24.30
C GLU A 47 -14.18 16.44 24.51
N HIS A 48 -13.69 17.02 25.60
CA HIS A 48 -13.82 18.44 25.92
C HIS A 48 -12.58 19.26 25.52
N ASN A 49 -11.70 18.69 24.68
CA ASN A 49 -10.44 19.28 24.22
C ASN A 49 -9.46 19.64 25.36
N ARG A 50 -9.53 18.93 26.49
CA ARG A 50 -8.54 19.07 27.56
C ARG A 50 -7.37 18.15 27.28
N LEU A 51 -6.16 18.67 27.44
CA LEU A 51 -4.92 17.91 27.26
C LEU A 51 -4.85 16.75 28.27
N GLN A 52 -4.77 15.53 27.75
CA GLN A 52 -4.58 14.31 28.52
C GLN A 52 -3.11 13.88 28.54
N GLY A 53 -2.36 14.19 27.48
CA GLY A 53 -0.94 13.86 27.37
C GLY A 53 -0.37 14.19 26.00
N ILE A 54 0.82 13.66 25.71
CA ILE A 54 1.50 13.79 24.43
C ILE A 54 1.96 12.42 23.95
N ILE A 55 2.03 12.25 22.63
CA ILE A 55 2.70 11.11 21.99
C ILE A 55 3.77 11.65 21.07
N SER A 56 4.98 11.09 21.15
CA SER A 56 6.08 11.40 20.24
C SER A 56 6.19 10.38 19.12
N ARG A 57 6.88 10.74 18.04
CA ARG A 57 7.26 9.81 16.98
C ARG A 57 8.01 8.58 17.51
N GLN A 58 8.82 8.73 18.56
CA GLN A 58 9.53 7.62 19.17
C GLN A 58 8.57 6.63 19.86
N ASP A 59 7.53 7.14 20.51
CA ASP A 59 6.51 6.30 21.17
C ASP A 59 5.71 5.50 20.14
N VAL A 60 5.35 6.15 19.02
CA VAL A 60 4.68 5.50 17.88
C VAL A 60 5.55 4.39 17.29
N LEU A 61 6.84 4.65 17.03
CA LEU A 61 7.75 3.65 16.49
C LEU A 61 7.93 2.46 17.44
N LYS A 62 8.08 2.70 18.75
CA LYS A 62 8.17 1.65 19.76
C LYS A 62 6.90 0.78 19.79
N ALA A 63 5.73 1.41 19.74
CA ALA A 63 4.46 0.70 19.72
C ALA A 63 4.29 -0.16 18.45
N LEU A 64 4.65 0.36 17.28
CA LEU A 64 4.62 -0.41 16.03
C LEU A 64 5.63 -1.58 16.03
N GLN A 65 6.82 -1.38 16.58
CA GLN A 65 7.82 -2.47 16.74
C GLN A 65 7.36 -3.55 17.72
N MET A 66 6.63 -3.17 18.78
CA MET A 66 6.04 -4.14 19.70
C MET A 66 4.96 -4.99 19.01
N ILE A 67 4.18 -4.39 18.10
CA ILE A 67 3.21 -5.12 17.26
C ILE A 67 3.94 -6.12 16.35
N GLN A 68 5.04 -5.70 15.71
CA GLN A 68 5.84 -6.58 14.83
C GLN A 68 6.54 -7.74 15.56
N ARG A 69 6.74 -7.66 16.88
CA ARG A 69 7.30 -8.75 17.69
C ARG A 69 6.28 -9.81 18.09
N GLN A 70 4.99 -9.62 17.75
CA GLN A 70 4.02 -10.70 17.81
C GLN A 70 4.08 -11.52 16.51
N PRO A 71 4.32 -12.84 16.56
CA PRO A 71 4.50 -13.68 15.37
C PRO A 71 3.26 -13.79 14.47
N GLN A 72 2.12 -13.19 14.85
CA GLN A 72 0.89 -13.17 14.05
C GLN A 72 0.59 -11.83 13.34
N VAL A 73 1.38 -10.76 13.55
CA VAL A 73 1.05 -9.40 13.05
C VAL A 73 2.30 -8.74 12.46
N GLY A 74 2.70 -9.16 11.26
CA GLY A 74 3.95 -8.67 10.66
C GLY A 74 3.90 -8.38 9.17
N GLU A 75 3.15 -9.15 8.39
CA GLU A 75 3.11 -9.01 6.94
C GLU A 75 1.78 -8.40 6.51
N THR A 76 1.84 -7.32 5.73
CA THR A 76 0.64 -6.82 5.06
C THR A 76 0.20 -7.85 4.01
N ILE A 77 -1.08 -7.81 3.62
CA ILE A 77 -1.57 -8.64 2.51
C ILE A 77 -0.75 -8.36 1.25
N ASP A 78 -0.37 -7.10 1.03
CA ASP A 78 0.49 -6.70 -0.09
C ASP A 78 1.90 -7.31 0.02
N ASP A 79 2.50 -7.39 1.20
CA ASP A 79 3.81 -8.04 1.41
C ASP A 79 3.77 -9.54 1.15
N ILE A 80 2.71 -10.21 1.62
CA ILE A 80 2.47 -11.64 1.35
C ILE A 80 2.37 -11.86 -0.16
N ILE A 81 1.62 -11.04 -0.88
CA ILE A 81 1.46 -11.18 -2.33
C ILE A 81 2.77 -10.90 -3.05
N THR A 82 3.42 -9.78 -2.73
CA THR A 82 4.67 -9.31 -3.35
C THR A 82 5.80 -10.33 -3.21
N SER A 83 5.90 -11.01 -2.06
CA SER A 83 6.93 -12.03 -1.80
C SER A 83 6.72 -13.33 -2.58
N GLN A 84 5.49 -13.63 -3.01
CA GLN A 84 5.15 -14.81 -3.80
C GLN A 84 5.28 -14.59 -5.31
N PHE A 85 5.53 -13.36 -5.77
CA PHE A 85 5.70 -13.04 -7.18
C PHE A 85 7.10 -13.39 -7.66
N GLN A 86 7.19 -14.47 -8.44
CA GLN A 86 8.42 -14.86 -9.13
C GLN A 86 8.36 -14.39 -10.59
N GLU A 87 9.40 -13.70 -11.05
CA GLU A 87 9.57 -13.38 -12.46
C GLU A 87 9.83 -14.66 -13.24
N ALA A 88 8.94 -14.96 -14.19
CA ALA A 88 9.00 -16.20 -14.97
C ALA A 88 9.66 -15.98 -16.33
N ASN A 89 9.36 -14.86 -17.01
CA ASN A 89 9.94 -14.46 -18.30
C ASN A 89 9.66 -12.97 -18.57
N SER A 90 10.59 -12.30 -19.28
CA SER A 90 10.45 -10.92 -19.77
C SER A 90 10.91 -10.85 -21.22
N ASP A 91 10.09 -10.26 -22.11
CA ASP A 91 10.48 -9.89 -23.49
C ASP A 91 10.45 -8.35 -23.67
N GLY A 92 10.64 -7.63 -22.56
CA GLY A 92 10.35 -6.20 -22.50
C GLY A 92 8.84 -5.97 -22.56
N LYS A 93 8.16 -6.10 -23.70
CA LYS A 93 6.76 -5.59 -23.84
C LYS A 93 5.73 -6.35 -23.02
N GLU A 94 6.12 -7.54 -22.58
CA GLU A 94 5.28 -8.47 -21.89
C GLU A 94 6.09 -9.10 -20.75
N GLU A 95 5.58 -8.94 -19.55
CA GLU A 95 6.16 -9.46 -18.31
C GLU A 95 5.28 -10.59 -17.80
N MET A 96 5.89 -11.72 -17.45
CA MET A 96 5.21 -12.88 -16.91
C MET A 96 5.64 -13.13 -15.47
N PHE A 97 4.66 -13.18 -14.58
CA PHE A 97 4.85 -13.46 -13.17
C PHE A 97 4.15 -14.76 -12.79
N ARG A 98 4.71 -15.49 -11.83
CA ARG A 98 4.10 -16.69 -11.27
C ARG A 98 3.85 -16.50 -9.78
N CYS A 99 2.68 -16.92 -9.32
CA CYS A 99 2.27 -16.82 -7.92
C CYS A 99 1.49 -18.08 -7.50
N THR A 100 1.81 -18.61 -6.32
CA THR A 100 1.08 -19.74 -5.71
C THR A 100 0.09 -19.22 -4.68
N ILE A 101 -1.16 -19.68 -4.75
CA ILE A 101 -2.25 -19.22 -3.88
C ILE A 101 -2.19 -19.92 -2.52
N THR A 102 -1.92 -19.16 -1.47
CA THR A 102 -1.86 -19.67 -0.09
C THR A 102 -3.21 -19.52 0.63
N PRO A 103 -3.46 -20.25 1.74
CA PRO A 103 -4.71 -20.12 2.49
C PRO A 103 -5.09 -18.70 2.90
N GLN A 104 -4.09 -17.87 3.23
CA GLN A 104 -4.24 -16.48 3.64
C GLN A 104 -4.81 -15.58 2.52
N MET A 105 -4.72 -16.04 1.28
CA MET A 105 -5.18 -15.33 0.08
C MET A 105 -6.65 -15.67 -0.28
N THR A 106 -7.26 -16.61 0.43
CA THR A 106 -8.57 -17.17 0.06
C THR A 106 -9.74 -16.48 0.75
N ASN A 107 -10.92 -16.57 0.13
CA ASN A 107 -12.20 -16.23 0.73
C ASN A 107 -12.78 -17.43 1.49
N HIS A 108 -13.94 -17.23 2.12
CA HIS A 108 -14.65 -18.26 2.89
C HIS A 108 -15.14 -19.47 2.05
N LEU A 109 -15.03 -19.41 0.72
CA LEU A 109 -15.39 -20.50 -0.19
C LEU A 109 -14.18 -21.32 -0.64
N GLY A 110 -12.98 -21.07 -0.09
CA GLY A 110 -11.74 -21.77 -0.45
C GLY A 110 -11.19 -21.40 -1.82
N THR A 111 -11.61 -20.24 -2.36
CA THR A 111 -11.13 -19.70 -3.63
C THR A 111 -10.40 -18.39 -3.40
N LEU A 112 -9.57 -17.96 -4.35
CA LEU A 112 -8.83 -16.70 -4.29
C LEU A 112 -9.77 -15.52 -4.02
N SER A 113 -9.46 -14.74 -2.99
CA SER A 113 -10.21 -13.55 -2.63
C SER A 113 -10.15 -12.52 -3.75
N TYR A 114 -11.28 -11.87 -4.08
CA TYR A 114 -11.33 -10.84 -5.11
C TYR A 114 -10.43 -9.63 -4.80
N GLY A 115 -10.27 -9.29 -3.52
CA GLY A 115 -9.33 -8.23 -3.10
C GLY A 115 -7.89 -8.61 -3.39
N VAL A 116 -7.51 -9.85 -3.06
CA VAL A 116 -6.17 -10.39 -3.34
C VAL A 116 -5.94 -10.50 -4.85
N PHE A 117 -6.93 -10.96 -5.62
CA PHE A 117 -6.85 -10.98 -7.08
C PHE A 117 -6.58 -9.58 -7.66
N THR A 118 -7.26 -8.56 -7.12
CA THR A 118 -7.03 -7.15 -7.50
C THR A 118 -5.61 -6.72 -7.18
N THR A 119 -5.08 -7.06 -6.00
CA THR A 119 -3.70 -6.75 -5.64
C THR A 119 -2.70 -7.47 -6.55
N ILE A 120 -2.89 -8.75 -6.86
CA ILE A 120 -2.04 -9.53 -7.77
C ILE A 120 -1.96 -8.84 -9.15
N VAL A 121 -3.12 -8.47 -9.71
CA VAL A 121 -3.20 -7.82 -11.02
C VAL A 121 -2.54 -6.44 -11.01
N THR A 122 -2.82 -5.62 -9.99
CA THR A 122 -2.24 -4.28 -9.87
C THR A 122 -0.74 -4.31 -9.66
N GLU A 123 -0.24 -5.27 -8.88
CA GLU A 123 1.19 -5.48 -8.65
C GLU A 123 1.90 -5.92 -9.93
N ALA A 124 1.38 -6.91 -10.65
CA ALA A 124 1.91 -7.31 -11.96
C ALA A 124 2.02 -6.13 -12.93
N ALA A 125 0.94 -5.36 -13.05
CA ALA A 125 0.91 -4.22 -13.96
C ALA A 125 1.86 -3.09 -13.53
N THR A 126 1.96 -2.83 -12.23
CA THR A 126 2.87 -1.82 -11.67
C THR A 126 4.33 -2.21 -11.89
N ARG A 127 4.68 -3.49 -11.66
CA ARG A 127 6.04 -4.00 -11.95
C ARG A 127 6.38 -3.89 -13.43
N ALA A 128 5.45 -4.28 -14.32
CA ALA A 128 5.65 -4.16 -15.76
C ALA A 128 5.89 -2.71 -16.21
N LEU A 129 5.14 -1.75 -15.66
CA LEU A 129 5.37 -0.33 -15.95
C LEU A 129 6.71 0.18 -15.41
N ARG A 130 7.09 -0.24 -14.19
CA ARG A 130 8.36 0.16 -13.55
C ARG A 130 9.58 -0.39 -14.29
N ALA A 131 9.46 -1.52 -14.97
CA ALA A 131 10.51 -2.04 -15.85
C ALA A 131 10.83 -1.07 -17.00
N TYR A 132 9.86 -0.26 -17.44
CA TYR A 132 10.01 0.69 -18.54
C TYR A 132 10.36 2.11 -18.12
N LYS A 133 9.66 2.64 -17.11
CA LYS A 133 9.83 4.02 -16.67
C LYS A 133 9.87 4.07 -15.15
N ARG A 134 10.99 4.57 -14.62
CA ARG A 134 11.11 4.91 -13.20
C ARG A 134 10.29 6.16 -12.91
N GLY A 135 9.53 6.14 -11.83
CA GLY A 135 8.70 7.25 -11.38
C GLY A 135 7.63 6.79 -10.40
N ASP A 136 6.97 7.75 -9.77
CA ASP A 136 5.82 7.45 -8.93
C ASP A 136 4.61 7.17 -9.85
N LEU A 137 3.88 6.11 -9.53
CA LEU A 137 2.74 5.61 -10.30
C LEU A 137 1.48 5.76 -9.45
N VAL A 138 0.46 6.39 -10.02
CA VAL A 138 -0.87 6.48 -9.41
C VAL A 138 -1.85 5.78 -10.31
N ILE A 139 -2.54 4.75 -9.80
CA ILE A 139 -3.58 4.05 -10.55
C ILE A 139 -4.81 4.97 -10.62
N GLU A 140 -5.27 5.29 -11.84
CA GLU A 140 -6.46 6.11 -12.06
C GLU A 140 -7.71 5.23 -12.17
N ASN A 141 -7.59 4.12 -12.88
CA ASN A 141 -8.68 3.18 -13.11
C ASN A 141 -8.16 1.76 -13.28
N ILE A 142 -8.94 0.81 -12.78
CA ILE A 142 -8.78 -0.60 -13.10
C ILE A 142 -10.14 -1.22 -13.39
N THR A 143 -10.23 -1.98 -14.47
CA THR A 143 -11.40 -2.81 -14.80
C THR A 143 -10.96 -4.26 -14.76
N ILE A 144 -11.62 -5.10 -13.94
CA ILE A 144 -11.29 -6.52 -13.78
C ILE A 144 -12.49 -7.38 -14.16
N TYR A 145 -12.24 -8.42 -14.95
CA TYR A 145 -13.17 -9.48 -15.27
C TYR A 145 -12.74 -10.77 -14.57
N PHE A 146 -13.53 -11.21 -13.60
CA PHE A 146 -13.38 -12.51 -12.95
C PHE A 146 -14.10 -13.57 -13.79
N ILE A 147 -13.35 -14.43 -14.48
CA ILE A 147 -13.90 -15.38 -15.45
C ILE A 147 -14.14 -16.74 -14.79
N LYS A 148 -13.17 -17.23 -14.00
CA LYS A 148 -13.28 -18.49 -13.25
C LYS A 148 -12.69 -18.34 -11.85
N PRO A 149 -13.25 -19.02 -10.84
CA PRO A 149 -12.65 -19.06 -9.51
C PRO A 149 -11.30 -19.78 -9.56
N VAL A 150 -10.34 -19.26 -8.80
CA VAL A 150 -9.01 -19.86 -8.62
C VAL A 150 -8.99 -20.55 -7.26
N GLN A 151 -8.62 -21.82 -7.21
CA GLN A 151 -8.62 -22.59 -5.96
C GLN A 151 -7.35 -22.34 -5.14
N ILE A 152 -7.44 -22.56 -3.83
CA ILE A 152 -6.28 -22.63 -2.94
C ILE A 152 -5.24 -23.64 -3.46
N GLU A 153 -3.96 -23.42 -3.17
CA GLU A 153 -2.82 -24.26 -3.58
C GLU A 153 -2.59 -24.34 -5.10
N SER A 154 -3.39 -23.65 -5.90
CA SER A 154 -3.13 -23.51 -7.33
C SER A 154 -1.99 -22.52 -7.59
N THR A 155 -1.32 -22.69 -8.73
CA THR A 155 -0.33 -21.74 -9.22
C THR A 155 -0.91 -21.01 -10.41
N ILE A 156 -0.90 -19.69 -10.35
CA ILE A 156 -1.35 -18.83 -11.44
C ILE A 156 -0.16 -18.20 -12.15
N ASP A 157 -0.33 -18.02 -13.45
CA ASP A 157 0.56 -17.23 -14.29
C ASP A 157 -0.14 -15.92 -14.63
N VAL A 158 0.52 -14.80 -14.33
CA VAL A 158 0.01 -13.44 -14.53
C VAL A 158 0.83 -12.78 -15.61
N LYS A 159 0.20 -12.48 -16.73
CA LYS A 159 0.82 -11.88 -17.91
C LYS A 159 0.43 -10.41 -17.99
N ALA A 160 1.39 -9.51 -17.85
CA ALA A 160 1.19 -8.07 -17.95
C ALA A 160 1.78 -7.55 -19.26
N LYS A 161 0.93 -7.01 -20.13
CA LYS A 161 1.28 -6.49 -21.44
C LYS A 161 1.08 -4.98 -21.48
N LEU A 162 2.14 -4.27 -21.82
CA LEU A 162 2.09 -2.81 -21.97
C LEU A 162 1.45 -2.46 -23.31
N LEU A 163 0.29 -1.80 -23.24
CA LEU A 163 -0.45 -1.37 -24.42
C LEU A 163 0.03 0.01 -24.89
N GLU A 164 0.22 0.93 -23.96
CA GLU A 164 0.58 2.32 -24.25
C GLU A 164 1.38 2.92 -23.09
N ILE A 165 2.49 3.58 -23.42
CA ILE A 165 3.31 4.31 -22.44
C ILE A 165 3.51 5.72 -22.98
N GLY A 166 2.75 6.66 -22.45
CA GLY A 166 2.88 8.08 -22.71
C GLY A 166 3.83 8.77 -21.73
N ARG A 167 3.96 10.09 -21.86
CA ARG A 167 4.74 10.89 -20.89
C ARG A 167 4.10 10.91 -19.51
N LYS A 168 2.77 11.01 -19.45
CA LYS A 168 1.97 11.19 -18.23
C LYS A 168 1.04 10.03 -17.89
N PHE A 169 0.81 9.10 -18.81
CA PHE A 169 -0.15 8.02 -18.61
C PHE A 169 0.41 6.69 -19.12
N GLY A 170 -0.02 5.59 -18.53
CA GLY A 170 0.32 4.23 -18.91
C GLY A 170 -0.93 3.36 -18.96
N LYS A 171 -0.96 2.42 -19.90
CA LYS A 171 -2.02 1.42 -20.06
C LYS A 171 -1.43 0.03 -20.06
N VAL A 172 -1.99 -0.85 -19.23
CA VAL A 172 -1.54 -2.23 -19.10
C VAL A 172 -2.74 -3.16 -19.22
N ASP A 173 -2.64 -4.14 -20.10
CA ASP A 173 -3.54 -5.29 -20.14
C ASP A 173 -2.92 -6.41 -19.30
N VAL A 174 -3.71 -7.04 -18.45
CA VAL A 174 -3.28 -8.13 -17.59
C VAL A 174 -4.18 -9.33 -17.79
N GLU A 175 -3.58 -10.48 -18.07
CA GLU A 175 -4.29 -11.75 -18.20
C GLU A 175 -3.78 -12.72 -17.14
N VAL A 176 -4.71 -13.36 -16.43
CA VAL A 176 -4.40 -14.34 -15.39
C VAL A 176 -4.81 -15.72 -15.87
N TYR A 177 -3.88 -16.66 -15.77
CA TYR A 177 -4.01 -18.04 -16.21
C TYR A 177 -3.86 -18.98 -15.02
N ASN A 178 -4.64 -20.05 -15.01
CA ASN A 178 -4.44 -21.22 -14.15
C ASN A 178 -4.36 -22.45 -15.06
N GLU A 179 -3.25 -23.18 -15.03
CA GLU A 179 -2.99 -24.33 -15.91
C GLU A 179 -3.24 -24.03 -17.41
N GLY A 180 -2.87 -22.83 -17.86
CA GLY A 180 -3.07 -22.37 -19.24
C GLY A 180 -4.49 -21.92 -19.59
N VAL A 181 -5.44 -22.00 -18.66
CA VAL A 181 -6.83 -21.52 -18.84
C VAL A 181 -6.96 -20.11 -18.29
N VAL A 182 -7.55 -19.20 -19.06
CA VAL A 182 -7.82 -17.83 -18.59
C VAL A 182 -8.85 -17.87 -17.46
N VAL A 183 -8.45 -17.35 -16.29
CA VAL A 183 -9.29 -17.23 -15.09
C VAL A 183 -9.69 -15.79 -14.79
N GLY A 184 -8.96 -14.81 -15.34
CA GLY A 184 -9.38 -13.42 -15.32
C GLY A 184 -8.59 -12.53 -16.26
N LYS A 185 -9.13 -11.33 -16.49
CA LYS A 185 -8.51 -10.28 -17.30
C LYS A 185 -8.67 -8.94 -16.63
N ALA A 186 -7.75 -8.02 -16.86
CA ALA A 186 -7.87 -6.66 -16.38
C ALA A 186 -7.23 -5.66 -17.31
N LEU A 187 -7.80 -4.46 -17.34
CA LEU A 187 -7.21 -3.28 -17.98
C LEU A 187 -6.94 -2.24 -16.89
N MET A 188 -5.68 -1.82 -16.78
CA MET A 188 -5.24 -0.83 -15.81
C MET A 188 -4.75 0.43 -16.52
N MET A 189 -5.24 1.57 -16.02
CA MET A 189 -4.84 2.92 -16.41
C MET A 189 -4.12 3.57 -15.22
N CYS A 190 -2.93 4.10 -15.46
CA CYS A 190 -2.17 4.82 -14.44
C CYS A 190 -1.64 6.15 -14.94
N GLN A 191 -1.50 7.10 -14.03
CA GLN A 191 -0.77 8.33 -14.24
C GLN A 191 0.68 8.16 -13.78
N LEU A 192 1.61 8.63 -14.61
CA LEU A 192 3.04 8.71 -14.32
C LEU A 192 3.33 10.11 -13.78
N ILE A 193 3.84 10.18 -12.55
CA ILE A 193 4.28 11.43 -11.94
C ILE A 193 5.81 11.49 -12.08
N ASP A 194 6.28 12.41 -12.90
CA ASP A 194 7.69 12.75 -12.96
C ASP A 194 8.06 13.49 -11.66
N ARG A 195 9.17 13.08 -11.03
CA ARG A 195 9.74 13.77 -9.87
C ARG A 195 10.40 15.08 -10.26
#